data_AF-A0A1C5ABD8-F1
#
_entry.id   AF-A0A1C5ABD8-F1
#
_cell.length_a   1.000
_cell.length_b   1.000
_cell.length_c   1.000
_cell.angle_alpha   90.00
_cell.angle_beta   90.00
_cell.angle_gamma   90.00
#
_symmetry.space_group_name_H-M   'P 1'
#
loop_
_entity.id
_entity.type
_entity.pdbx_description
1 polymer ?
#
loop_
_entity_poly.entity_id
_entity_poly.type
_entity_poly.pdbx_seq_one_letter_code
_entity_poly.pdbx_strand_id
1 'polypeptide(L)'
;MDTLPNLGERLTTTAQLADPLARYQALRDLAPEIKAAIAAEQDAAIAAARDTFSEEQTAEQAGVSVSEVRRRITAHRKRVGPPRGPGRPPAAE
;
A
#
# COMPACT_ATOMS: atom_id res chain seq x y z
N MET A 1 -2.61 -5.47 10.01
CA MET A 1 -2.39 -5.37 8.56
C MET A 1 -1.29 -6.35 8.24
N ASP A 2 -1.57 -7.38 7.44
CA ASP A 2 -0.53 -8.30 7.01
C ASP A 2 0.45 -7.55 6.13
N THR A 3 1.70 -7.51 6.57
CA THR A 3 2.79 -6.87 5.84
C THR A 3 3.16 -7.73 4.63
N LEU A 4 3.70 -7.14 3.57
CA LEU A 4 4.14 -7.88 2.37
C LEU A 4 4.96 -9.17 2.66
N PRO A 5 5.89 -9.20 3.65
CA PRO A 5 6.60 -10.42 4.03
C PRO A 5 5.67 -11.57 4.46
N ASN A 6 4.65 -11.28 5.27
CA ASN A 6 3.70 -12.29 5.74
C ASN A 6 2.85 -12.87 4.59
N LEU A 7 2.47 -12.04 3.61
CA LEU A 7 1.80 -12.53 2.40
C LEU A 7 2.71 -13.40 1.53
N GLY A 8 4.01 -13.09 1.47
CA GLY A 8 5.00 -13.93 0.82
C GLY A 8 5.05 -15.33 1.42
N GLU A 9 5.12 -15.43 2.75
CA GLU A 9 5.09 -16.71 3.47
C GLU A 9 3.80 -17.49 3.20
N ARG A 10 2.63 -16.84 3.29
CA ARG A 10 1.32 -17.46 3.00
C ARG A 10 1.24 -17.99 1.57
N LEU A 11 1.81 -17.27 0.60
CA LEU A 11 1.86 -17.71 -0.80
C LEU A 11 2.76 -18.94 -0.96
N THR A 12 3.94 -18.95 -0.33
CA THR A 12 4.86 -20.10 -0.34
C THR A 12 4.21 -21.34 0.28
N THR A 13 3.57 -21.22 1.45
CA THR A 13 2.85 -22.31 2.10
C THR A 13 1.72 -22.84 1.21
N THR A 14 0.95 -21.95 0.59
CA THR A 14 -0.15 -22.34 -0.30
C THR A 14 0.36 -23.11 -1.52
N ALA A 15 1.46 -22.67 -2.13
CA ALA A 15 2.04 -23.34 -3.29
C ALA A 15 2.51 -24.78 -3.02
N GLN A 16 2.78 -25.12 -1.75
CA GLN A 16 3.23 -26.44 -1.32
C GLN A 16 2.08 -27.43 -1.03
N LEU A 17 0.81 -26.99 -1.07
CA LEU A 17 -0.34 -27.86 -0.82
C LEU A 17 -0.41 -29.01 -1.85
N ALA A 18 -0.41 -30.25 -1.38
CA ALA A 18 -0.39 -31.43 -2.26
C ALA A 18 -1.66 -31.58 -3.11
N ASP A 19 -2.84 -31.24 -2.56
CA ASP A 19 -4.11 -31.29 -3.28
C ASP A 19 -4.26 -30.07 -4.24
N PRO A 20 -4.37 -30.30 -5.56
CA PRO A 20 -4.54 -29.23 -6.53
C PRO A 20 -5.80 -28.37 -6.32
N LEU A 21 -6.91 -28.96 -5.86
CA LEU A 21 -8.15 -28.22 -5.65
C LEU A 21 -8.07 -27.34 -4.40
N ALA A 22 -7.55 -27.86 -3.29
CA ALA A 22 -7.26 -27.06 -2.10
C ALA A 22 -6.28 -25.91 -2.40
N ARG A 23 -5.24 -26.17 -3.21
CA ARG A 23 -4.29 -25.14 -3.66
C ARG A 23 -4.98 -24.04 -4.45
N TYR A 24 -5.83 -24.39 -5.41
CA TYR A 24 -6.58 -23.41 -6.21
C TYR A 24 -7.48 -22.54 -5.33
N GLN A 25 -8.23 -23.15 -4.40
CA GLN A 25 -9.13 -22.43 -3.51
C GLN A 25 -8.36 -21.42 -2.64
N ALA A 26 -7.27 -21.87 -2.00
CA ALA A 26 -6.44 -21.01 -1.17
C ALA A 26 -5.81 -19.85 -1.98
N LEU A 27 -5.33 -20.11 -3.21
CA LEU A 27 -4.80 -19.05 -4.09
C LEU A 27 -5.89 -18.05 -4.51
N ARG A 28 -7.10 -18.54 -4.81
CA ARG A 28 -8.24 -17.70 -5.17
C ARG A 28 -8.59 -16.74 -4.04
N ASP A 29 -8.58 -17.25 -2.81
CA ASP A 29 -8.94 -16.47 -1.63
C ASP A 29 -7.81 -15.49 -1.23
N LEU A 30 -6.55 -15.84 -1.45
CA LEU A 30 -5.39 -14.96 -1.26
C LEU A 30 -5.27 -13.84 -2.30
N ALA A 31 -5.73 -14.07 -3.53
CA ALA A 31 -5.58 -13.11 -4.64
C ALA A 31 -6.06 -11.67 -4.31
N PRO A 32 -7.25 -11.43 -3.74
CA PRO A 32 -7.68 -10.08 -3.35
C PRO A 32 -6.78 -9.45 -2.29
N GLU A 33 -6.28 -10.23 -1.33
CA GLU A 33 -5.37 -9.75 -0.28
C GLU A 33 -4.03 -9.30 -0.86
N ILE A 34 -3.44 -10.13 -1.74
CA ILE A 34 -2.19 -9.80 -2.45
C ILE A 34 -2.36 -8.52 -3.26
N LYS A 35 -3.46 -8.41 -4.02
CA LYS A 35 -3.75 -7.21 -4.82
C LYS A 35 -3.86 -5.96 -3.92
N ALA A 36 -4.55 -6.07 -2.80
CA ALA A 36 -4.72 -4.96 -1.86
C ALA A 36 -3.38 -4.54 -1.21
N ALA A 37 -2.54 -5.50 -0.84
CA ALA A 37 -1.25 -5.23 -0.22
C ALA A 37 -0.24 -4.61 -1.20
N ILE A 38 -0.18 -5.10 -2.44
CA ILE A 38 0.66 -4.48 -3.49
C ILE A 38 0.22 -3.04 -3.73
N ALA A 39 -1.09 -2.79 -3.83
CA ALA A 39 -1.60 -1.42 -3.99
C ALA A 39 -1.20 -0.54 -2.79
N ALA A 40 -1.33 -1.05 -1.56
CA ALA A 40 -0.96 -0.32 -0.36
C ALA A 40 0.54 0.03 -0.30
N GLU A 41 1.41 -0.89 -0.69
CA GLU A 41 2.85 -0.64 -0.75
C GLU A 41 3.20 0.39 -1.82
N GLN A 42 2.61 0.28 -3.01
CA GLN A 42 2.81 1.27 -4.06
C GLN A 42 2.33 2.67 -3.63
N ASP A 43 1.19 2.74 -2.94
CA ASP A 43 0.68 4.00 -2.38
C ASP A 43 1.68 4.60 -1.36
N ALA A 44 2.26 3.75 -0.49
CA ALA A 44 3.25 4.16 0.50
C ALA A 44 4.58 4.61 -0.15
N ALA A 45 5.08 3.88 -1.14
CA ALA A 45 6.30 4.22 -1.85
C ALA A 45 6.19 5.58 -2.57
N ILE A 46 5.07 5.83 -3.25
CA ILE A 46 4.80 7.12 -3.91
C ILE A 46 4.65 8.25 -2.87
N ALA A 47 4.00 7.98 -1.73
CA ALA A 47 3.88 8.96 -0.66
C ALA A 47 5.26 9.32 -0.07
N ALA A 48 6.12 8.34 0.18
CA ALA A 48 7.48 8.56 0.69
C ALA A 48 8.38 9.30 -0.32
N ALA A 49 8.24 9.02 -1.62
CA ALA A 49 9.00 9.72 -2.65
C ALA A 49 8.76 11.25 -2.65
N ARG A 50 7.58 11.70 -2.19
CA ARG A 50 7.26 13.14 -2.09
C ARG A 50 8.02 13.90 -1.02
N ASP A 51 8.66 13.20 -0.09
CA ASP A 51 9.57 13.82 0.89
C ASP A 51 10.87 14.31 0.22
N THR A 52 11.20 13.76 -0.96
CA THR A 52 12.46 14.02 -1.66
C THR A 52 12.27 14.69 -3.02
N PHE A 53 11.22 14.33 -3.77
CA PHE A 53 10.99 14.76 -5.15
C PHE A 53 9.69 15.53 -5.31
N SER A 54 9.60 16.43 -6.30
CA SER A 54 8.35 17.09 -6.70
C SER A 54 7.31 16.07 -7.24
N GLU A 55 6.04 16.48 -7.39
CA GLU A 55 5.01 15.60 -7.98
C GLU A 55 5.36 15.20 -9.42
N GLU A 56 5.90 16.14 -10.20
CA GLU A 56 6.29 15.95 -11.59
C GLU A 56 7.51 15.02 -11.70
N GLN A 57 8.53 15.23 -10.86
CA GLN A 57 9.70 14.34 -10.80
C GLN A 57 9.32 12.92 -10.35
N THR A 58 8.43 12.81 -9.36
CA THR A 58 7.92 11.50 -8.90
C THR A 58 7.17 10.80 -10.02
N ALA A 59 6.32 11.52 -10.76
CA ALA A 59 5.55 10.98 -11.87
C ALA A 59 6.46 10.50 -13.02
N GLU A 60 7.45 11.31 -13.39
CA GLU A 60 8.44 10.98 -14.41
C GLU A 60 9.25 9.73 -14.04
N GLN A 61 9.83 9.69 -12.84
CA GLN A 61 10.64 8.54 -12.39
C GLN A 61 9.83 7.27 -12.24
N ALA A 62 8.59 7.36 -11.76
CA ALA A 62 7.71 6.22 -11.59
C ALA A 62 7.02 5.76 -12.89
N GLY A 63 7.16 6.51 -13.99
CA GLY A 63 6.53 6.19 -15.28
C GLY A 63 5.00 6.28 -15.25
N VAL A 64 4.44 7.21 -14.46
CA VAL A 64 2.98 7.40 -14.30
C VAL A 64 2.60 8.87 -14.49
N SER A 65 1.29 9.16 -14.54
CA SER A 65 0.82 10.55 -14.57
C SER A 65 0.88 11.22 -13.19
N VAL A 66 0.97 12.54 -13.17
CA VAL A 66 0.84 13.36 -11.94
C VAL A 66 -0.50 13.10 -11.23
N SER A 67 -1.58 12.85 -11.98
CA SER A 67 -2.88 12.52 -11.41
C SER A 67 -2.87 11.20 -10.64
N GLU A 68 -2.15 10.19 -11.12
CA GLU A 68 -1.99 8.91 -10.43
C GLU A 68 -1.15 9.08 -9.15
N VAL A 69 -0.09 9.90 -9.20
CA VAL A 69 0.69 10.26 -8.00
C VAL A 69 -0.21 10.85 -6.91
N ARG A 70 -1.03 11.86 -7.25
CA ARG A 70 -1.97 12.48 -6.30
C ARG A 70 -3.00 11.51 -5.75
N ARG A 71 -3.54 10.64 -6.61
CA ARG A 71 -4.50 9.60 -6.22
C ARG A 71 -3.88 8.64 -5.21
N ARG A 72 -2.66 8.17 -5.45
CA ARG A 72 -1.93 7.24 -4.57
C ARG A 72 -1.58 7.85 -3.22
N ILE A 73 -1.13 9.11 -3.20
CA ILE A 73 -0.90 9.86 -1.95
C ILE A 73 -2.19 9.96 -1.14
N THR A 74 -3.31 10.28 -1.81
CA THR A 74 -4.62 10.38 -1.16
C THR A 74 -5.06 9.03 -0.59
N ALA A 75 -4.87 7.94 -1.33
CA ALA A 75 -5.17 6.58 -0.88
C ALA A 75 -4.31 6.18 0.34
N HIS A 76 -3.01 6.49 0.31
CA HIS A 76 -2.10 6.27 1.43
C HIS A 76 -2.58 7.03 2.69
N ARG A 77 -2.84 8.34 2.57
CA ARG A 77 -3.32 9.18 3.69
C ARG A 77 -4.63 8.68 4.28
N LYS A 78 -5.58 8.21 3.46
CA LYS A 78 -6.82 7.59 3.94
C LYS A 78 -6.56 6.33 4.75
N ARG A 79 -5.51 5.57 4.41
CA ARG A 79 -5.15 4.31 5.05
C ARG A 79 -4.40 4.51 6.37
N VAL A 80 -3.46 5.47 6.44
CA VAL A 80 -2.63 5.73 7.64
C VAL A 80 -3.22 6.78 8.59
N GLY A 81 -4.27 7.50 8.15
CA GLY A 81 -4.86 8.61 8.89
C GLY A 81 -4.20 9.95 8.58
N PRO A 82 -4.85 11.09 8.92
CA PRO A 82 -4.22 12.39 8.78
C PRO A 82 -2.95 12.44 9.65
N PRO A 83 -1.89 13.15 9.20
CA PRO A 83 -0.80 13.47 10.11
C PRO A 83 -1.40 14.16 11.34
N ARG A 84 -1.03 13.71 12.54
CA ARG A 84 -1.40 14.40 13.79
C ARG A 84 -0.83 15.81 13.70
N GLY A 85 -1.66 16.76 13.27
CA GLY A 85 -1.28 18.17 13.24
C GLY A 85 -0.91 18.64 14.65
N PRO A 86 -0.12 19.72 14.78
CA PRO A 86 0.18 20.28 16.08
C PRO A 86 -1.14 20.58 16.79
N GLY A 87 -1.32 19.99 17.97
CA GLY A 87 -2.52 20.16 18.77
C GLY A 87 -2.83 21.65 18.91
N ARG A 88 -4.08 22.02 18.67
CA ARG A 88 -4.58 23.38 18.93
C ARG A 88 -4.17 23.75 20.37
N PRO A 89 -3.36 24.79 20.60
CA PRO A 89 -3.00 25.17 21.96
C PRO A 89 -4.29 25.49 22.73
N PRO A 90 -4.36 25.14 24.02
CA PRO A 90 -5.53 25.45 24.84
C PRO A 90 -5.76 26.96 24.82
N ALA A 91 -7.03 27.36 24.69
CA ALA A 91 -7.40 28.76 24.83
C ALA A 91 -7.00 29.20 26.25
N ALA A 92 -6.23 30.28 26.35
CA ALA A 92 -5.94 30.90 27.63
C ALA A 92 -7.25 31.50 28.18
N GLU A 93 -7.67 31.03 29.36
CA GLU A 93 -8.61 31.72 30.24
C GLU A 93 -7.90 32.81 31.05
#